data_AF-A0AAE9Y9W7-F1
#
_entry.id   AF-A0AAE9Y9W7-F1
#
_cell.length_a   1.000
_cell.length_b   1.000
_cell.length_c   1.000
_cell.angle_alpha   90.00
_cell.angle_beta   90.00
_cell.angle_gamma   90.00
#
_symmetry.space_group_name_H-M   'P 1'
#
loop_
_entity.id
_entity.type
_entity.pdbx_description
1 polymer ?
#
loop_
_entity_poly.entity_id
_entity_poly.type
_entity_poly.pdbx_seq_one_letter_code
_entity_poly.pdbx_strand_id
1 'polypeptide(L)' 'METGTCDSCGDVDRDDLVTLQRLYVTPGAPGEEPEVRTADIERWCAACRTHYPHQPLPEG' A
#
# COMPACT_ATOMS: atom_id res chain seq x y z
N MET A 1 18.13 10.18 -9.79
CA MET A 1 16.97 9.36 -9.40
C MET A 1 17.11 9.20 -7.90
N GLU A 2 16.17 9.75 -7.14
CA GLU A 2 16.17 9.61 -5.70
C GLU A 2 15.71 8.20 -5.34
N THR A 3 16.58 7.45 -4.67
CA THR A 3 16.28 6.10 -4.18
C THR A 3 15.86 6.15 -2.72
N GLY A 4 15.04 5.21 -2.28
CA GLY A 4 14.57 5.13 -0.91
C GLY A 4 14.35 3.72 -0.40
N THR A 5 13.79 3.61 0.80
CA THR A 5 13.44 2.33 1.43
C THR A 5 11.95 2.05 1.27
N CYS A 6 11.62 0.83 0.88
CA CYS A 6 10.24 0.35 0.85
C CYS A 6 9.75 0.07 2.27
N ASP A 7 8.66 0.72 2.69
CA ASP A 7 8.10 0.56 4.04
C ASP A 7 7.47 -0.82 4.27
N SER A 8 7.17 -1.57 3.19
CA SER A 8 6.60 -2.93 3.30
C SER A 8 7.64 -4.05 3.41
N CYS A 9 8.73 -4.02 2.63
CA CYS A 9 9.71 -5.12 2.62
C CYS A 9 11.07 -4.74 3.21
N GLY A 10 11.30 -3.44 3.47
CA GLY A 10 12.58 -2.92 3.97
C GLY A 10 13.68 -2.86 2.93
N ASP A 11 13.42 -3.22 1.67
CA ASP A 11 14.41 -3.14 0.59
C ASP A 11 14.82 -1.67 0.37
N VAL A 12 16.12 -1.43 0.34
CA VAL A 12 16.72 -0.11 0.19
C VAL A 12 17.02 0.17 -1.28
N ASP A 13 17.43 1.40 -1.59
CA ASP A 13 17.83 1.81 -2.93
C ASP A 13 16.77 1.61 -4.03
N ARG A 14 15.50 1.71 -3.66
CA ARG A 14 14.35 1.61 -4.57
C ARG A 14 14.07 2.93 -5.25
N ASP A 15 13.97 2.92 -6.58
CA ASP A 15 13.58 4.06 -7.42
C ASP A 15 12.11 4.02 -7.86
N ASP A 16 11.39 2.95 -7.48
CA ASP A 16 10.02 2.65 -7.89
C ASP A 16 8.99 2.84 -6.76
N LEU A 17 9.30 3.71 -5.79
CA LEU A 17 8.47 3.95 -4.62
C LEU A 17 7.26 4.83 -4.94
N VAL A 18 6.08 4.39 -4.53
CA VAL A 18 4.83 5.14 -4.65
C VAL A 18 4.20 5.34 -3.28
N THR A 19 3.79 6.57 -3.00
CA THR A 19 3.05 6.94 -1.79
C THR A 19 1.63 6.40 -1.85
N LEU A 20 1.22 5.66 -0.82
CA LEU A 20 -0.06 4.96 -0.76
C LEU A 20 -0.58 4.85 0.67
N GLN A 21 -1.81 4.36 0.81
CA GLN A 21 -2.36 3.86 2.07
C GLN A 21 -2.67 2.37 1.95
N ARG A 22 -2.21 1.60 2.93
CA ARG A 22 -2.53 0.17 3.04
C ARG A 22 -4.00 0.00 3.43
N LEU A 23 -4.66 -0.99 2.83
CA LEU A 23 -6.03 -1.35 3.16
C LEU A 23 -6.08 -2.61 4.02
N TYR A 24 -6.83 -2.56 5.11
CA TYR A 24 -7.25 -3.72 5.89
C TYR A 24 -8.70 -4.02 5.57
N VAL A 25 -8.95 -5.20 5.01
CA VAL A 25 -10.28 -5.65 4.61
C VAL A 25 -10.73 -6.73 5.58
N THR A 26 -11.82 -6.48 6.31
CA THR A 26 -12.51 -7.49 7.10
C THR A 26 -13.66 -8.03 6.26
N PRO A 27 -13.64 -9.32 5.86
CA PRO A 27 -14.75 -9.91 5.12
C PRO A 27 -16.03 -9.86 5.96
N GLY A 28 -17.11 -9.37 5.36
CA GLY A 28 -18.45 -9.43 5.95
C GLY A 28 -19.08 -10.82 5.84
N ALA A 29 -20.26 -10.98 6.44
CA ALA A 29 -21.11 -12.15 6.21
C ALA A 29 -21.63 -12.18 4.76
N PRO A 30 -22.10 -13.34 4.25
CA PRO A 30 -22.71 -13.39 2.91
C PRO A 30 -23.88 -12.41 2.77
N GLY A 31 -23.77 -11.48 1.82
CA GLY A 31 -24.75 -10.41 1.61
C GLY A 31 -24.44 -9.10 2.34
N GLU A 32 -23.35 -9.03 3.10
CA GLU A 32 -22.86 -7.82 3.76
C GLU A 32 -21.65 -7.25 3.00
N GLU A 33 -21.54 -5.93 2.96
CA GLU A 33 -20.38 -5.26 2.40
C GLU A 33 -19.16 -5.45 3.31
N PRO A 34 -17.95 -5.65 2.75
CA PRO A 34 -16.76 -5.79 3.57
C PRO A 34 -16.40 -4.47 4.25
N GLU A 35 -15.94 -4.55 5.50
CA GLU A 35 -15.38 -3.40 6.18
C GLU A 35 -13.97 -3.13 5.64
N VAL A 36 -13.71 -1.89 5.20
CA VAL A 36 -12.40 -1.46 4.72
C VAL A 36 -11.88 -0.34 5.62
N ARG A 37 -10.66 -0.52 6.13
CA ARG A 37 -9.95 0.48 6.93
C ARG A 37 -8.62 0.84 6.28
N THR A 38 -8.26 2.11 6.29
CA THR A 38 -6.98 2.61 5.79
C THR A 38 -5.95 2.71 6.92
N ALA A 39 -4.69 2.39 6.63
CA ALA A 39 -3.56 2.62 7.51
C ALA A 39 -2.93 4.02 7.33
N ASP A 40 -1.79 4.23 8.00
CA ASP A 40 -0.92 5.38 7.77
C ASP A 40 -0.37 5.42 6.33
N ILE A 41 0.17 6.57 5.96
CA ILE A 41 0.81 6.78 4.66
C ILE A 41 2.13 6.00 4.62
N GLU A 42 2.32 5.21 3.56
CA GLU A 42 3.51 4.39 3.32
C GLU A 42 4.04 4.61 1.89
N ARG A 43 5.31 4.26 1.65
CA ARG A 43 5.92 4.24 0.31
C ARG A 43 6.37 2.83 -0.05
N TRP A 44 5.80 2.27 -1.10
CA TRP A 44 6.11 0.89 -1.51
C TRP A 44 6.65 0.78 -2.91
N CYS A 45 7.51 -0.21 -3.10
CA CYS A 45 7.97 -0.65 -4.42
C CYS A 45 6.84 -1.34 -5.21
N ALA A 46 7.04 -1.50 -6.51
CA ALA A 46 6.06 -2.13 -7.41
C ALA A 46 5.71 -3.58 -7.03
N ALA A 47 6.68 -4.34 -6.51
CA ALA A 47 6.45 -5.71 -6.06
C ALA A 47 5.47 -5.77 -4.87
N CYS A 48 5.71 -4.98 -3.82
CA CYS A 48 4.83 -4.94 -2.64
C CYS A 48 3.41 -4.48 -2.99
N ARG A 49 3.28 -3.51 -3.90
CA ARG A 49 1.97 -3.05 -4.40
C ARG A 49 1.18 -4.16 -5.09
N THR A 50 1.85 -5.12 -5.73
CA THR A 50 1.18 -6.24 -6.39
C THR A 50 0.67 -7.28 -5.39
N HIS A 51 1.29 -7.37 -4.22
CA HIS A 51 0.98 -8.41 -3.23
C HIS A 51 -0.08 -7.99 -2.21
N TYR A 52 -0.21 -6.70 -1.92
CA TYR A 52 -1.07 -6.23 -0.85
C TYR A 52 -2.07 -5.19 -1.35
N PRO A 53 -3.34 -5.26 -0.89
CA PRO A 53 -4.35 -4.28 -1.23
C PRO A 53 -3.96 -2.91 -0.68
N HIS A 54 -4.01 -1.91 -1.55
CA HIS A 54 -3.59 -0.54 -1.27
C HIS A 54 -4.42 0.44 -2.11
N GLN A 55 -4.44 1.72 -1.71
CA GLN A 55 -4.87 2.80 -2.58
C GLN A 55 -3.71 3.76 -2.84
N PRO A 56 -3.39 4.08 -4.11
CA PRO A 56 -2.43 5.12 -4.41
C PRO A 56 -2.98 6.46 -3.91
N LEU A 57 -2.11 7.28 -3.31
CA LEU A 57 -2.47 8.66 -3.03
C LEU A 57 -2.33 9.50 -4.30
N PRO A 58 -3.22 10.48 -4.53
CA PRO A 58 -3.06 11.42 -5.62
C PRO A 58 -1.71 12.13 -5.51
N GLU A 59 -1.01 12.25 -6.63
CA GLU A 59 0.18 13.10 -6.71
C GLU A 59 -0.27 14.54 -6.45
N GLY A 60 0.29 15.15 -5.39
CA GLY A 60 -0.05 16.52 -4.97
C GLY A 60 0.39 17.57 -5.97
#